data_AF-A0A5T3NVY7-F1
#
_entry.id   AF-A0A5T3NVY7-F1
#
_cell.length_a   1.000
_cell.length_b   1.000
_cell.length_c   1.000
_cell.angle_alpha   90.00
_cell.angle_beta   90.00
_cell.angle_gamma   90.00
#
_symmetry.space_group_name_H-M   'P 1'
#
loop_
_entity.id
_entity.type
_entity.pdbx_description
1 polymer ?
#
loop_
_entity_poly.entity_id
_entity_poly.type
_entity_poly.pdbx_seq_one_letter_code
_entity_poly.pdbx_strand_id
1 'polypeptide(L)'
;NIASDKNYNIDAESDLFKRTFDVLAKTTGQNSFKKYDGNNFSRGFLISAYEVITQGIAANIDKYEKQSADYVEEKIKAIWNNPEFTNYARAGVNAPSRLINTLPKAPVWFD
;
A
#
# COMPACT_ATOMS: atom_id res chain seq x y z
N ASN A 1 12.17 3.42 -20.54
CA ASN A 1 10.72 3.16 -20.35
C ASN A 1 10.57 1.66 -20.19
N ILE A 2 9.90 1.19 -19.14
CA ILE A 2 9.68 -0.24 -18.84
C ILE A 2 9.12 -0.98 -20.08
N ALA A 3 8.21 -0.36 -20.83
CA ALA A 3 7.57 -0.95 -22.00
C ALA A 3 8.53 -1.29 -23.16
N SER A 4 9.76 -0.78 -23.14
CA SER A 4 10.76 -1.00 -24.20
C SER A 4 12.03 -1.67 -23.67
N ASP A 5 12.07 -1.98 -22.38
CA ASP A 5 13.24 -2.58 -21.75
C ASP A 5 13.21 -4.10 -21.88
N LYS A 6 14.06 -4.63 -22.76
CA LYS A 6 14.17 -6.09 -23.00
C LYS A 6 14.75 -6.85 -21.80
N ASN A 7 15.40 -6.15 -20.87
CA ASN A 7 16.00 -6.72 -19.68
C ASN A 7 15.09 -6.57 -18.45
N TYR A 8 13.88 -6.04 -18.62
CA TYR A 8 12.93 -5.94 -17.52
C TYR A 8 12.53 -7.33 -17.03
N ASN A 9 12.82 -7.60 -15.75
CA ASN A 9 12.54 -8.89 -15.14
C ASN A 9 11.08 -8.98 -14.71
N ILE A 10 10.20 -9.29 -15.67
CA ILE A 10 8.76 -9.43 -15.45
C ILE A 10 8.41 -10.54 -14.46
N ASP A 11 9.23 -11.60 -14.39
CA ASP A 11 9.01 -12.72 -13.49
C ASP A 11 9.23 -12.30 -12.03
N ALA A 12 10.29 -11.52 -11.76
CA ALA A 12 10.55 -10.97 -10.44
C ALA A 12 9.45 -9.97 -10.01
N GLU A 13 8.98 -9.11 -10.91
CA GLU A 13 7.86 -8.21 -10.62
C GLU A 13 6.57 -8.99 -10.32
N SER A 14 6.31 -10.04 -11.10
CA SER A 14 5.13 -10.90 -10.92
C SER A 14 5.17 -11.67 -9.59
N ASP A 15 6.35 -12.12 -9.17
CA ASP A 15 6.57 -12.74 -7.86
C ASP A 15 6.33 -11.73 -6.73
N LEU A 16 6.94 -10.53 -6.83
CA LEU A 16 6.76 -9.46 -5.85
C LEU A 16 5.29 -9.06 -5.69
N PHE A 17 4.56 -8.94 -6.81
CA PHE A 17 3.13 -8.66 -6.81
C PHE A 17 2.36 -9.75 -6.04
N LYS A 18 2.58 -11.03 -6.37
CA LYS A 18 1.90 -12.15 -5.70
C LYS A 18 2.17 -12.15 -4.20
N ARG A 19 3.44 -12.05 -3.80
CA ARG A 19 3.86 -12.02 -2.39
C ARG A 19 3.20 -10.86 -1.63
N THR A 20 3.14 -9.69 -2.24
CA THR A 20 2.47 -8.50 -1.65
C THR A 20 0.98 -8.76 -1.40
N PHE A 21 0.27 -9.29 -2.40
CA PHE A 21 -1.16 -9.57 -2.23
C PHE A 21 -1.44 -10.79 -1.35
N ASP A 22 -0.53 -11.75 -1.26
CA ASP A 22 -0.63 -12.86 -0.31
C ASP A 22 -0.54 -12.37 1.15
N VAL A 23 0.37 -11.43 1.44
CA VAL A 23 0.45 -10.76 2.74
C VAL A 23 -0.87 -10.07 3.06
N LEU A 24 -1.41 -9.27 2.12
CA LEU A 24 -2.66 -8.55 2.35
C LEU A 24 -3.85 -9.52 2.49
N ALA A 25 -3.95 -10.54 1.65
CA ALA A 25 -5.05 -11.51 1.66
C ALA A 25 -5.12 -12.32 2.97
N LYS A 26 -3.98 -12.68 3.56
CA LYS A 26 -3.89 -13.42 4.83
C LYS A 26 -4.16 -12.55 6.07
N THR A 27 -4.22 -11.23 5.90
CA THR A 27 -4.32 -10.26 6.99
C THR A 27 -5.60 -9.44 6.87
N THR A 28 -5.54 -8.22 6.32
CA THR A 28 -6.67 -7.30 6.21
C THR A 28 -7.54 -7.53 4.97
N GLY A 29 -7.12 -8.36 4.02
CA GLY A 29 -7.84 -8.67 2.80
C GLY A 29 -8.30 -7.41 2.05
N GLN A 30 -9.59 -7.34 1.72
CA GLN A 30 -10.17 -6.16 1.07
C GLN A 30 -10.20 -4.91 1.96
N ASN A 31 -10.14 -5.06 3.28
CA ASN A 31 -10.14 -3.93 4.19
C ASN A 31 -8.84 -3.13 4.14
N SER A 32 -7.75 -3.71 3.60
CA SER A 32 -6.49 -3.03 3.33
C SER A 32 -6.70 -1.71 2.57
N PHE A 33 -7.68 -1.67 1.67
CA PHE A 33 -7.89 -0.52 0.77
C PHE A 33 -9.10 0.33 1.17
N LYS A 34 -9.55 0.21 2.41
CA LYS A 34 -10.65 1.01 2.99
C LYS A 34 -10.11 1.99 4.03
N LYS A 35 -10.87 3.04 4.30
CA LYS A 35 -10.50 4.01 5.33
C LYS A 35 -10.63 3.37 6.72
N TYR A 36 -9.58 3.43 7.53
CA TYR A 36 -9.71 3.21 8.97
C TYR A 36 -10.13 4.52 9.65
N ASP A 37 -11.19 4.49 10.46
CA ASP A 37 -11.71 5.67 11.17
C ASP A 37 -11.29 5.75 12.64
N GLY A 38 -10.38 4.86 13.08
CA GLY A 38 -9.98 4.72 14.47
C GLY A 38 -10.65 3.53 15.16
N ASN A 39 -11.74 3.00 14.60
CA ASN A 39 -12.43 1.83 15.11
C ASN A 39 -12.63 0.74 14.04
N ASN A 40 -13.10 1.11 12.84
CA ASN A 40 -13.42 0.17 11.78
C ASN A 40 -12.84 0.58 10.42
N PHE A 41 -12.61 -0.42 9.57
CA PHE A 41 -12.43 -0.20 8.14
C PHE A 41 -13.79 0.05 7.50
N SER A 42 -13.98 1.25 6.97
CA SER A 42 -15.25 1.73 6.42
C SER A 42 -15.08 2.36 5.04
N ARG A 43 -16.22 2.67 4.40
CA ARG A 43 -16.33 3.21 3.04
C ARG A 43 -15.93 2.22 1.94
N GLY A 44 -16.07 2.65 0.70
CA GLY A 44 -15.65 1.89 -0.47
C GLY A 44 -14.14 1.83 -0.63
N PHE A 45 -13.70 1.09 -1.64
CA PHE A 45 -12.30 1.00 -2.05
C PHE A 45 -11.70 2.38 -2.35
N LEU A 46 -10.52 2.65 -1.82
CA LEU A 46 -9.77 3.88 -2.03
C LEU A 46 -8.51 3.58 -2.84
N ILE A 47 -8.44 4.14 -4.05
CA ILE A 47 -7.28 4.01 -4.93
C ILE A 47 -5.99 4.54 -4.28
N SER A 48 -6.10 5.59 -3.46
CA SER A 48 -4.99 6.16 -2.70
C SER A 48 -4.40 5.17 -1.69
N ALA A 49 -5.27 4.42 -1.01
CA ALA A 49 -4.85 3.40 -0.06
C ALA A 49 -4.22 2.22 -0.80
N TYR A 50 -4.82 1.79 -1.92
CA TYR A 50 -4.23 0.76 -2.79
C TYR A 50 -2.80 1.12 -3.20
N GLU A 51 -2.61 2.26 -3.85
CA GLU A 51 -1.31 2.71 -4.35
C GLU A 51 -0.23 2.75 -3.25
N VAL A 52 -0.56 3.33 -2.09
CA VAL A 52 0.42 3.53 -1.00
C VAL A 52 0.70 2.24 -0.25
N ILE A 53 -0.34 1.45 0.08
CA ILE A 53 -0.17 0.24 0.89
C ILE A 53 0.53 -0.84 0.06
N THR A 54 0.15 -1.05 -1.21
CA THR A 54 0.83 -2.05 -2.04
C THR A 54 2.29 -1.68 -2.26
N GLN A 55 2.58 -0.40 -2.55
CA GLN A 55 3.96 0.06 -2.73
C GLN A 55 4.78 -0.07 -1.43
N GLY A 56 4.21 0.31 -0.30
CA GLY A 56 4.88 0.25 1.01
C GLY A 56 5.17 -1.18 1.45
N ILE A 57 4.21 -2.10 1.28
CA ILE A 57 4.40 -3.53 1.57
C ILE A 57 5.40 -4.15 0.60
N ALA A 58 5.27 -3.91 -0.71
CA ALA A 58 6.16 -4.48 -1.73
C ALA A 58 7.62 -4.04 -1.51
N ALA A 59 7.85 -2.76 -1.22
CA ALA A 59 9.18 -2.24 -0.93
C ALA A 59 9.84 -2.89 0.31
N ASN A 60 9.05 -3.49 1.19
CA ASN A 60 9.48 -4.10 2.45
C ASN A 60 9.08 -5.59 2.53
N ILE A 61 8.93 -6.27 1.39
CA ILE A 61 8.21 -7.56 1.33
C ILE A 61 8.82 -8.64 2.24
N ASP A 62 10.16 -8.75 2.27
CA ASP A 62 10.88 -9.75 3.06
C ASP A 62 10.67 -9.58 4.58
N LYS A 63 10.34 -8.35 5.01
CA LYS A 63 9.95 -8.05 6.38
C LYS A 63 8.52 -8.51 6.61
N TYR A 64 7.57 -8.05 5.80
CA TYR A 64 6.14 -8.27 6.00
C TYR A 64 5.72 -9.74 5.91
N GLU A 65 6.38 -10.55 5.10
CA GLU A 65 6.12 -12.00 5.05
C GLU A 65 6.41 -12.74 6.37
N LYS A 66 7.25 -12.15 7.23
CA LYS A 66 7.65 -12.74 8.52
C LYS A 66 6.85 -12.18 9.70
N GLN A 67 5.99 -11.18 9.47
CA GLN A 67 5.24 -10.52 10.53
C GLN A 67 3.91 -11.21 10.81
N SER A 68 3.39 -11.02 12.02
CA SER A 68 2.05 -11.48 12.38
C SER A 68 0.98 -10.70 11.62
N ALA A 69 -0.21 -11.29 11.48
CA ALA A 69 -1.35 -10.60 10.86
C ALA A 69 -1.69 -9.30 11.59
N ASP A 70 -1.65 -9.31 12.92
CA ASP A 70 -1.90 -8.13 13.76
C ASP A 70 -0.91 -7.01 13.47
N TYR A 71 0.39 -7.30 13.31
CA TYR A 71 1.38 -6.28 12.98
C TYR A 71 1.09 -5.62 11.62
N VAL A 72 0.75 -6.42 10.61
CA VAL A 72 0.42 -5.89 9.28
C VAL A 72 -0.85 -5.03 9.35
N GLU A 73 -1.87 -5.49 10.05
CA GLU A 73 -3.10 -4.75 10.28
C GLU A 73 -2.84 -3.42 11.02
N GLU A 74 -2.01 -3.43 12.06
CA GLU A 74 -1.62 -2.23 12.80
C GLU A 74 -0.88 -1.22 11.91
N LYS A 75 0.05 -1.67 11.06
CA LYS A 75 0.75 -0.78 10.10
C LYS A 75 -0.22 -0.17 9.09
N ILE A 76 -1.17 -0.96 8.58
CA ILE A 76 -2.23 -0.48 7.67
C ILE A 76 -3.17 0.50 8.39
N LYS A 77 -3.51 0.28 9.66
CA LYS A 77 -4.31 1.24 10.44
C LYS A 77 -3.53 2.53 10.70
N ALA A 78 -2.24 2.42 11.02
CA ALA A 78 -1.38 3.54 11.38
C ALA A 78 -1.22 4.57 10.25
N ILE A 79 -1.28 4.16 8.97
CA ILE A 79 -1.19 5.10 7.85
C ILE A 79 -2.30 6.16 7.88
N TRP A 80 -3.47 5.83 8.46
CA TRP A 80 -4.60 6.74 8.58
C TRP A 80 -4.40 7.84 9.64
N ASN A 81 -3.39 7.70 10.49
CA ASN A 81 -2.96 8.74 11.42
C ASN A 81 -1.88 9.66 10.82
N ASN A 82 -1.39 9.37 9.61
CA ASN A 82 -0.37 10.16 8.95
C ASN A 82 -1.01 11.32 8.16
N PRO A 83 -0.81 12.60 8.57
CA PRO A 83 -1.36 13.74 7.85
C PRO A 83 -0.79 13.89 6.43
N GLU A 84 0.46 13.49 6.20
CA GLU A 84 1.07 13.52 4.87
C GLU A 84 0.44 12.51 3.91
N PHE A 85 -0.14 11.44 4.41
CA PHE A 85 -0.96 10.54 3.59
C PHE A 85 -2.39 11.06 3.46
N THR A 86 -3.05 11.35 4.58
CA THR A 86 -4.49 11.68 4.59
C THR A 86 -4.83 12.98 3.86
N ASN A 87 -3.91 13.95 3.80
CA ASN A 87 -4.06 15.16 2.99
C ASN A 87 -4.21 14.87 1.49
N TYR A 88 -3.59 13.78 1.00
CA TYR A 88 -3.63 13.36 -0.41
C TYR A 88 -4.56 12.17 -0.66
N ALA A 89 -5.02 11.48 0.39
CA ALA A 89 -5.98 10.38 0.32
C ALA A 89 -7.45 10.83 0.36
N ARG A 90 -7.73 12.13 0.45
CA ARG A 90 -9.08 12.71 0.49
C ARG A 90 -9.71 12.87 -0.89
N ALA A 91 -11.04 12.96 -0.91
CA ALA A 91 -11.80 13.21 -2.13
C ALA A 91 -11.40 14.55 -2.79
N GLY A 92 -11.42 14.59 -4.13
CA GLY A 92 -11.08 15.78 -4.91
C GLY A 92 -9.59 15.97 -5.20
N VAL A 93 -8.69 15.17 -4.63
CA VAL A 93 -7.26 15.18 -4.99
C VAL A 93 -7.06 14.43 -6.30
N ASN A 94 -6.48 15.10 -7.30
CA ASN A 94 -6.21 14.49 -8.60
C ASN A 94 -5.08 13.43 -8.53
N ALA A 95 -5.07 12.51 -9.50
CA ALA A 95 -4.12 11.40 -9.51
C ALA A 95 -2.65 11.85 -9.52
N PRO A 96 -2.19 12.77 -10.40
CA PRO A 96 -0.79 13.20 -10.39
C PRO A 96 -0.34 13.80 -9.06
N SER A 97 -1.15 14.69 -8.47
CA SER A 97 -0.85 15.31 -7.18
C SER A 97 -0.73 14.27 -6.08
N ARG A 98 -1.64 13.29 -6.03
CA ARG A 98 -1.54 12.19 -5.08
C ARG A 98 -0.27 11.38 -5.29
N LEU A 99 -0.06 10.84 -6.50
CA LEU A 99 1.05 9.94 -6.81
C LEU A 99 2.41 10.54 -6.49
N ILE A 100 2.66 11.80 -6.90
CA ILE A 100 3.94 12.48 -6.68
C ILE A 100 4.21 12.70 -5.19
N ASN A 101 3.17 12.94 -4.38
CA ASN A 101 3.34 13.27 -2.96
C ASN A 101 3.31 12.06 -2.03
N THR A 102 2.71 10.93 -2.44
CA THR A 102 2.55 9.75 -1.58
C THR A 102 3.46 8.58 -1.95
N LEU A 103 3.64 8.25 -3.24
CA LEU A 103 4.38 7.04 -3.63
C LEU A 103 5.85 7.05 -3.19
N PRO A 104 6.62 8.15 -3.31
CA PRO A 104 8.01 8.16 -2.86
C PRO A 104 8.17 7.94 -1.35
N LYS A 105 7.11 8.22 -0.57
CA LYS A 105 7.12 8.11 0.90
C LYS A 105 6.61 6.77 1.40
N ALA A 106 5.88 6.02 0.55
CA ALA A 106 5.27 4.75 0.91
C ALA A 106 6.28 3.73 1.50
N PRO A 107 7.49 3.53 0.95
CA PRO A 107 8.47 2.62 1.56
C PRO A 107 8.82 2.98 3.01
N VAL A 108 9.00 4.27 3.29
CA VAL A 108 9.39 4.78 4.62
C VAL A 108 8.26 4.65 5.64
N TRP A 109 7.01 4.89 5.23
CA TRP A 109 5.87 4.73 6.13
C TRP A 109 5.63 3.26 6.54
N PHE A 110 6.07 2.33 5.69
CA PHE A 110 5.93 0.88 5.90
C PHE A 110 7.22 0.19 6.37
N ASP A 111 8.33 0.90 6.54
CA ASP A 111 9.56 0.37 7.15
C ASP A 111 9.41 0.03 8.65
#